data_AF-A0AAU5L3F3-F1
#
_entry.id   AF-A0AAU5L3F3-F1
#
_cell.length_a   1.000
_cell.length_b   1.000
_cell.length_c   1.000
_cell.angle_alpha   90.00
_cell.angle_beta   90.00
_cell.angle_gamma   90.00
#
_symmetry.space_group_name_H-M   'P 1'
#
loop_
_entity.id
_entity.type
_entity.pdbx_description
1 polymer ?
#
loop_
_entity_poly.entity_id
_entity_poly.type
_entity_poly.pdbx_seq_one_letter_code
_entity_poly.pdbx_strand_id
1 'polypeptide(L)'
;MGVGALGLVLFSLDRAHSWQALGGGLVVTGASAVLGGALGFLFGVPRARGGPAGEPHGSYAPNTNLEQVSDWLTKVLLGVGLTQLGSLGERLHQLGAALAPALGGGEGAAPFAAALVLYFLVLGFLTGWLVTRLALPRVLSGADQALDLFLAGQDRDLRGDKVGADDLRVRAMQHLGLLGGSTGRADDPARLLPSNATTGPESVMAEVRSTARRSALTADRVRELFADGADDRRIQALALMQGDPALADLTSVLEAIEHPRSGFEQYHALLAARGLLSWLPAAQAQRLRDAVAGRLVAPDGIPYGSDRSWLAEKILSRLESPAPLPPQVTLPQQSGPVGPPAGQSAGPPETDRPERQPG
;
A
#
# COMPACT_ATOMS: atom_id res chain seq x y z
N MET A 1 -6.71 -30.81 8.23
CA MET A 1 -6.12 -31.15 9.54
C MET A 1 -7.09 -32.02 10.34
N GLY A 2 -8.33 -31.56 10.56
CA GLY A 2 -9.32 -32.26 11.41
C GLY A 2 -9.61 -33.72 11.04
N VAL A 3 -9.75 -34.06 9.76
CA VAL A 3 -10.08 -35.45 9.33
C VAL A 3 -8.92 -36.42 9.60
N GLY A 4 -7.68 -36.03 9.30
CA GLY A 4 -6.51 -36.88 9.58
C GLY A 4 -6.23 -37.07 11.07
N ALA A 5 -6.39 -36.01 11.87
CA ALA A 5 -6.25 -36.09 13.32
C ALA A 5 -7.37 -36.93 13.96
N LEU A 6 -8.61 -36.78 13.50
CA LEU A 6 -9.73 -37.61 13.93
C LEU A 6 -9.50 -39.07 13.55
N GLY A 7 -9.03 -39.34 12.34
CA GLY A 7 -8.65 -40.68 11.89
C GLY A 7 -7.59 -41.32 12.77
N LEU A 8 -6.56 -40.56 13.17
CA LEU A 8 -5.55 -41.03 14.11
C LEU A 8 -6.13 -41.35 15.49
N VAL A 9 -7.00 -40.49 16.02
CA VAL A 9 -7.68 -40.74 17.31
C VAL A 9 -8.48 -42.03 17.23
N LEU A 10 -9.37 -42.16 16.24
CA LEU A 10 -10.19 -43.37 16.05
C LEU A 10 -9.35 -44.62 15.88
N PHE A 11 -8.26 -44.55 15.10
CA PHE A 11 -7.34 -45.66 14.88
C PHE A 11 -6.57 -46.07 16.15
N SER A 12 -6.23 -45.10 17.00
CA SER A 12 -5.48 -45.36 18.24
C SER A 12 -6.32 -46.02 19.32
N LEU A 13 -7.65 -45.80 19.33
CA LEU A 13 -8.56 -46.35 20.34
C LEU A 13 -8.66 -47.88 20.30
N ASP A 14 -8.47 -48.46 19.12
CA ASP A 14 -8.52 -49.91 18.90
C ASP A 14 -7.19 -50.63 19.25
N ARG A 15 -6.16 -49.88 19.65
CA ARG A 15 -4.82 -50.43 19.95
C ARG A 15 -4.67 -50.74 21.43
N ALA A 16 -3.98 -51.86 21.72
CA ALA A 16 -3.67 -52.30 23.09
C ALA A 16 -2.93 -51.25 23.93
N HIS A 17 -2.10 -50.42 23.28
CA HIS A 17 -1.40 -49.28 23.88
C HIS A 17 -1.85 -47.97 23.22
N SER A 18 -3.11 -47.59 23.44
CA SER A 18 -3.76 -46.48 22.73
C SER A 18 -2.98 -45.16 22.86
N TRP A 19 -2.39 -44.87 24.04
CA TRP A 19 -1.67 -43.61 24.25
C TRP A 19 -0.31 -43.57 23.55
N GLN A 20 0.36 -44.72 23.45
CA GLN A 20 1.59 -44.83 22.67
C GLN A 20 1.29 -44.67 21.18
N ALA A 21 0.24 -45.34 20.69
CA ALA A 21 -0.21 -45.22 19.31
C ALA A 21 -0.61 -43.78 18.95
N LEU A 22 -1.34 -43.10 19.83
CA LEU A 22 -1.74 -41.71 19.65
C LEU A 22 -0.52 -40.78 19.69
N GLY A 23 0.37 -40.94 20.66
CA GLY A 23 1.59 -40.13 20.80
C GLY A 23 2.54 -40.30 19.61
N GLY A 24 2.82 -41.55 19.22
CA GLY A 24 3.65 -41.84 18.05
C GLY A 24 3.03 -41.32 16.75
N GLY A 25 1.72 -41.49 16.58
CA GLY A 25 1.01 -40.90 15.44
C GLY A 25 1.05 -39.37 15.40
N LEU A 26 0.94 -38.69 16.55
CA LEU A 26 1.06 -37.23 16.62
C LEU A 26 2.45 -36.74 16.21
N VAL A 27 3.50 -37.42 16.63
CA VAL A 27 4.87 -37.11 16.21
C VAL A 27 5.04 -37.32 14.70
N VAL A 28 4.55 -38.45 14.17
CA VAL A 28 4.63 -38.77 12.74
C VAL A 28 3.87 -37.74 11.89
N THR A 29 2.64 -37.41 12.27
CA THR A 29 1.82 -36.40 11.58
C THR A 29 2.44 -35.01 11.64
N GLY A 30 2.96 -34.61 12.81
CA GLY A 30 3.66 -33.35 12.99
C GLY A 30 4.94 -33.25 12.15
N ALA A 31 5.79 -34.27 12.18
CA ALA A 31 7.01 -34.32 11.37
C ALA A 31 6.70 -34.24 9.87
N SER A 32 5.68 -34.98 9.43
CA SER A 32 5.23 -34.98 8.02
C SER A 32 4.67 -33.61 7.62
N ALA A 33 3.88 -32.97 8.48
CA ALA A 33 3.34 -31.63 8.24
C ALA A 33 4.42 -30.57 8.18
N VAL A 34 5.43 -30.62 9.05
CA VAL A 34 6.58 -29.69 9.04
C VAL A 34 7.41 -29.88 7.78
N LEU A 35 7.75 -31.12 7.43
CA LEU A 35 8.49 -31.43 6.20
C LEU A 35 7.73 -30.96 4.96
N GLY A 36 6.44 -31.28 4.89
CA GLY A 36 5.55 -30.81 3.83
C GLY A 36 5.54 -29.28 3.77
N GLY A 37 5.33 -28.62 4.90
CA GLY A 37 5.32 -27.17 5.02
C GLY A 37 6.61 -26.50 4.57
N ALA A 38 7.77 -27.07 4.91
CA ALA A 38 9.08 -26.59 4.46
C ALA A 38 9.23 -26.71 2.93
N LEU A 39 8.81 -27.83 2.34
CA LEU A 39 8.78 -27.99 0.89
C LEU A 39 7.80 -26.98 0.27
N GLY A 40 6.60 -26.85 0.81
CA GLY A 40 5.60 -25.89 0.35
C GLY A 40 6.12 -24.45 0.38
N PHE A 41 6.82 -24.09 1.45
CA PHE A 41 7.50 -22.80 1.57
C PHE A 41 8.50 -22.59 0.43
N LEU A 42 9.42 -23.53 0.19
CA LEU A 42 10.41 -23.44 -0.89
C LEU A 42 9.77 -23.24 -2.27
N PHE A 43 8.67 -23.95 -2.54
CA PHE A 43 7.93 -23.81 -3.79
C PHE A 43 7.07 -22.53 -3.86
N GLY A 44 6.70 -21.97 -2.72
CA GLY A 44 5.86 -20.78 -2.60
C GLY A 44 6.61 -19.45 -2.63
N VAL A 45 7.95 -19.46 -2.46
CA VAL A 45 8.76 -18.24 -2.47
C VAL A 45 8.58 -17.50 -3.81
N PRO A 46 8.19 -16.21 -3.80
CA PRO A 46 8.05 -15.43 -5.03
C PRO A 46 9.42 -15.08 -5.60
N ARG A 47 9.54 -14.97 -6.93
CA ARG A 47 10.75 -14.47 -7.57
C ARG A 47 10.71 -12.94 -7.60
N ALA A 48 11.71 -12.30 -7.02
CA ALA A 48 11.92 -10.86 -7.21
C ALA A 48 12.29 -10.61 -8.69
N ARG A 49 11.62 -9.67 -9.37
CA ARG A 49 12.20 -9.13 -10.61
C ARG A 49 13.31 -8.18 -10.21
N GLY A 50 14.56 -8.55 -10.50
CA GLY A 50 15.64 -7.59 -10.55
C GLY A 50 15.45 -6.70 -11.77
N GLY A 51 14.98 -5.47 -11.56
CA GLY A 51 15.08 -4.41 -12.57
C GLY A 51 16.53 -3.92 -12.68
N PRO A 52 16.94 -3.31 -13.81
CA PRO A 52 18.22 -2.62 -13.90
C PRO A 52 18.35 -1.57 -12.79
N ALA A 53 19.58 -1.35 -12.31
CA ALA A 53 19.88 -0.43 -11.21
C ALA A 53 19.23 0.95 -11.42
N GLY A 54 18.27 1.31 -10.56
CA GLY A 54 17.53 2.57 -10.62
C GLY A 54 16.01 2.43 -10.76
N GLU A 55 15.47 1.23 -11.01
CA GLU A 55 14.03 0.98 -10.91
C GLU A 55 13.59 0.55 -9.50
N PRO A 56 12.35 0.86 -9.06
CA PRO A 56 11.86 0.49 -7.73
C PRO A 56 11.95 -1.02 -7.48
N HIS A 57 12.57 -1.41 -6.38
CA HIS A 57 12.57 -2.80 -5.91
C HIS A 57 11.17 -3.12 -5.40
N GLY A 58 10.35 -3.78 -6.22
CA GLY A 58 8.99 -4.11 -5.77
C GLY A 58 8.12 -4.94 -6.71
N SER A 59 8.58 -5.21 -7.94
CA SER A 59 7.80 -6.03 -8.86
C SER A 59 8.07 -7.53 -8.62
N TYR A 60 7.32 -8.12 -7.69
CA TYR A 60 7.32 -9.57 -7.51
C TYR A 60 6.60 -10.25 -8.69
N ALA A 61 7.30 -11.14 -9.39
CA ALA A 61 6.67 -11.97 -10.41
C ALA A 61 5.97 -13.16 -9.75
N PRO A 62 4.74 -13.51 -10.17
CA PRO A 62 4.11 -14.75 -9.73
C PRO A 62 4.99 -15.95 -10.14
N ASN A 63 5.21 -16.86 -9.18
CA ASN A 63 6.04 -18.04 -9.38
C ASN A 63 5.28 -19.10 -10.20
N THR A 64 5.87 -19.57 -11.32
CA THR A 64 5.34 -20.62 -12.21
C THR A 64 5.86 -22.02 -11.90
N ASN A 65 6.58 -22.21 -10.79
CA ASN A 65 7.17 -23.51 -10.41
C ASN A 65 6.13 -24.65 -10.37
N LEU A 66 4.92 -24.42 -9.84
CA LEU A 66 3.88 -25.47 -9.81
C LEU A 66 3.29 -25.79 -11.18
N GLU A 67 3.24 -24.81 -12.08
CA GLU A 67 2.82 -25.02 -13.46
C GLU A 67 3.80 -25.97 -14.17
N GLN A 68 5.10 -25.73 -13.98
CA GLN A 68 6.17 -26.59 -14.51
C GLN A 68 6.12 -28.00 -13.92
N VAL A 69 5.91 -28.13 -12.61
CA VAL A 69 5.77 -29.44 -11.96
C VAL A 69 4.52 -30.17 -12.45
N SER A 70 3.40 -29.47 -12.64
CA SER A 70 2.16 -30.06 -13.14
C SER A 70 2.31 -30.57 -14.58
N ASP A 71 2.96 -29.80 -15.45
CA ASP A 71 3.27 -30.20 -16.82
C ASP A 71 4.22 -31.40 -16.86
N TRP A 72 5.27 -31.39 -16.04
CA TRP A 72 6.19 -32.52 -15.90
C TRP A 72 5.49 -33.78 -15.35
N LEU A 73 4.67 -33.64 -14.31
CA LEU A 73 3.94 -34.76 -13.70
C LEU A 73 2.97 -35.40 -14.70
N THR A 74 2.28 -34.58 -15.49
CA THR A 74 1.39 -35.05 -16.55
C THR A 74 2.15 -35.84 -17.61
N LYS A 75 3.36 -35.38 -17.99
CA LYS A 75 4.23 -36.12 -18.92
C LYS A 75 4.73 -37.45 -18.34
N VAL A 76 5.04 -37.51 -17.04
CA VAL A 76 5.44 -38.76 -16.37
C VAL A 76 4.27 -39.76 -16.31
N LEU A 77 3.08 -39.29 -15.97
CA LEU A 77 1.84 -40.09 -15.95
C LEU A 77 1.51 -40.67 -17.33
N LEU A 78 1.73 -39.90 -18.39
CA LEU A 78 1.42 -40.32 -19.77
C LEU A 78 2.54 -41.12 -20.46
N GLY A 79 3.80 -41.01 -20.00
CA GLY A 79 4.95 -41.53 -20.75
C GLY A 79 5.82 -42.59 -20.05
N VAL A 80 6.30 -42.33 -18.83
CA VAL A 80 7.42 -43.09 -18.21
C VAL A 80 7.04 -43.76 -16.87
N GLY A 81 5.82 -43.52 -16.37
CA GLY A 81 5.41 -43.92 -15.01
C GLY A 81 5.39 -45.42 -14.70
N LEU A 82 5.26 -46.30 -15.70
CA LEU A 82 4.90 -47.71 -15.46
C LEU A 82 5.96 -48.55 -14.72
N THR A 83 7.26 -48.22 -14.84
CA THR A 83 8.33 -48.97 -14.17
C THR A 83 8.75 -48.36 -12.82
N GLN A 84 8.63 -47.04 -12.66
CA GLN A 84 9.00 -46.33 -11.43
C GLN A 84 7.93 -46.41 -10.34
N LEU A 85 6.64 -46.47 -10.72
CA LEU A 85 5.50 -46.53 -9.78
C LEU A 85 5.56 -47.75 -8.85
N GLY A 86 6.04 -48.90 -9.34
CA GLY A 86 6.19 -50.10 -8.51
C GLY A 86 7.17 -49.89 -7.35
N SER A 87 8.33 -49.28 -7.63
CA SER A 87 9.35 -49.00 -6.61
C SER A 87 8.90 -47.98 -5.55
N LEU A 88 8.00 -47.06 -5.93
CA LEU A 88 7.43 -46.08 -5.00
C LEU A 88 6.47 -46.75 -4.00
N GLY A 89 5.61 -47.66 -4.48
CA GLY A 89 4.72 -48.43 -3.63
C GLY A 89 5.48 -49.25 -2.58
N GLU A 90 6.57 -49.88 -2.98
CA GLU A 90 7.41 -50.67 -2.07
C GLU A 90 8.11 -49.81 -1.02
N ARG A 91 8.64 -48.64 -1.39
CA ARG A 91 9.22 -47.68 -0.43
C ARG A 91 8.18 -47.15 0.56
N LEU A 92 6.96 -46.86 0.09
CA LEU A 92 5.86 -46.43 0.96
C LEU A 92 5.46 -47.53 1.94
N HIS A 93 5.42 -48.78 1.47
CA HIS A 93 5.16 -49.92 2.33
C HIS A 93 6.27 -50.09 3.38
N GLN A 94 7.54 -49.99 2.99
CA GLN A 94 8.68 -50.05 3.92
C GLN A 94 8.63 -48.94 4.98
N LEU A 95 8.32 -47.70 4.57
CA LEU A 95 8.12 -46.57 5.49
C LEU A 95 6.97 -46.84 6.46
N GLY A 96 5.84 -47.33 5.95
CA GLY A 96 4.69 -47.69 6.75
C GLY A 96 5.01 -48.79 7.75
N ALA A 97 5.73 -49.84 7.32
CA ALA A 97 6.16 -50.94 8.17
C ALA A 97 7.13 -50.47 9.27
N ALA A 98 8.05 -49.55 8.95
CA ALA A 98 8.97 -48.97 9.93
C ALA A 98 8.24 -48.12 11.00
N LEU A 99 7.14 -47.46 10.64
CA LEU A 99 6.36 -46.61 11.53
C LEU A 99 5.22 -47.35 12.25
N ALA A 100 4.82 -48.53 11.78
CA ALA A 100 3.76 -49.33 12.36
C ALA A 100 3.93 -49.59 13.87
N PRO A 101 5.13 -49.90 14.41
CA PRO A 101 5.32 -50.07 15.85
C PRO A 101 4.99 -48.82 16.66
N ALA A 102 5.31 -47.62 16.13
CA ALA A 102 5.01 -46.35 16.79
C ALA A 102 3.49 -46.05 16.84
N LEU A 103 2.70 -46.72 16.01
CA LEU A 103 1.23 -46.64 15.96
C LEU A 103 0.56 -47.80 16.72
N GLY A 104 1.30 -48.56 17.53
CA GLY A 104 0.78 -49.67 18.32
C GLY A 104 0.77 -51.02 17.59
N GLY A 105 1.36 -51.11 16.39
CA GLY A 105 1.49 -52.36 15.62
C GLY A 105 0.17 -52.99 15.19
N GLY A 106 0.20 -54.23 14.70
CA GLY A 106 -0.97 -55.01 14.29
C GLY A 106 -1.38 -54.85 12.82
N GLU A 107 -2.42 -55.59 12.42
CA GLU A 107 -2.94 -55.55 11.05
C GLU A 107 -3.43 -54.13 10.70
N GLY A 108 -3.10 -53.68 9.49
CA GLY A 108 -3.44 -52.35 8.99
C GLY A 108 -2.57 -51.19 9.50
N ALA A 109 -1.68 -51.38 10.49
CA ALA A 109 -0.83 -50.30 11.01
C ALA A 109 0.16 -49.75 9.98
N ALA A 110 0.79 -50.62 9.19
CA ALA A 110 1.71 -50.20 8.14
C ALA A 110 1.04 -49.35 7.03
N PRO A 111 -0.06 -49.82 6.37
CA PRO A 111 -0.73 -49.00 5.36
C PRO A 111 -1.35 -47.72 5.96
N PHE A 112 -1.85 -47.77 7.21
CA PHE A 112 -2.34 -46.57 7.89
C PHE A 112 -1.22 -45.55 8.12
N ALA A 113 -0.05 -45.98 8.59
CA ALA A 113 1.10 -45.11 8.79
C ALA A 113 1.55 -44.42 7.49
N ALA A 114 1.62 -45.18 6.39
CA ALA A 114 1.96 -44.64 5.07
C ALA A 114 0.92 -43.61 4.60
N ALA A 115 -0.37 -43.91 4.72
CA ALA A 115 -1.44 -42.98 4.37
C ALA A 115 -1.42 -41.71 5.23
N LEU A 116 -1.13 -41.87 6.52
CA LEU A 116 -1.05 -40.78 7.49
C LEU A 116 0.10 -39.82 7.16
N VAL A 117 1.29 -40.36 6.87
CA VAL A 117 2.45 -39.55 6.40
C VAL A 117 2.09 -38.80 5.12
N LEU A 118 1.56 -39.49 4.11
CA LEU A 118 1.19 -38.88 2.83
C LEU A 118 0.17 -37.75 3.00
N TYR A 119 -0.86 -37.99 3.81
CA TYR A 119 -1.91 -37.01 4.07
C TYR A 119 -1.33 -35.72 4.68
N PHE A 120 -0.55 -35.84 5.77
CA PHE A 120 -0.01 -34.68 6.45
C PHE A 120 1.15 -34.02 5.68
N LEU A 121 1.91 -34.78 4.89
CA LEU A 121 2.93 -34.23 3.99
C LEU A 121 2.29 -33.35 2.91
N VAL A 122 1.25 -33.85 2.22
CA VAL A 122 0.54 -33.08 1.19
C VAL A 122 -0.16 -31.88 1.80
N LEU A 123 -0.82 -32.04 2.93
CA LEU A 123 -1.52 -30.95 3.60
C LEU A 123 -0.55 -29.89 4.13
N GLY A 124 0.57 -30.31 4.71
CA GLY A 124 1.67 -29.43 5.12
C GLY A 124 2.20 -28.65 3.93
N PHE A 125 2.47 -29.33 2.82
CA PHE A 125 2.91 -28.71 1.56
C PHE A 125 1.93 -27.65 1.05
N LEU A 126 0.65 -27.99 0.92
CA LEU A 126 -0.37 -27.04 0.45
C LEU A 126 -0.49 -25.84 1.39
N THR A 127 -0.43 -26.08 2.70
CA THR A 127 -0.51 -25.01 3.70
C THR A 127 0.71 -24.10 3.62
N GLY A 128 1.92 -24.67 3.65
CA GLY A 128 3.17 -23.92 3.55
C GLY A 128 3.26 -23.14 2.24
N TRP A 129 2.86 -23.75 1.13
CA TRP A 129 2.80 -23.11 -0.17
C TRP A 129 1.80 -21.95 -0.21
N LEU A 130 0.56 -22.17 0.27
CA LEU A 130 -0.48 -21.16 0.22
C LEU A 130 -0.15 -19.98 1.13
N VAL A 131 0.33 -20.25 2.35
CA VAL A 131 0.77 -19.22 3.31
C VAL A 131 1.92 -18.44 2.71
N THR A 132 2.95 -19.11 2.18
CA THR A 132 4.11 -18.42 1.60
C THR A 132 3.69 -17.57 0.40
N ARG A 133 2.86 -18.11 -0.49
CA ARG A 133 2.40 -17.40 -1.69
C ARG A 133 1.54 -16.18 -1.36
N LEU A 134 0.77 -16.20 -0.27
CA LEU A 134 -0.12 -15.10 0.10
C LEU A 134 0.54 -14.10 1.07
N ALA A 135 1.31 -14.58 2.03
CA ALA A 135 1.88 -13.74 3.10
C ALA A 135 3.23 -13.14 2.68
N LEU A 136 4.11 -13.94 2.06
CA LEU A 136 5.49 -13.52 1.80
C LEU A 136 5.58 -12.31 0.85
N PRO A 137 4.82 -12.21 -0.26
CA PRO A 137 4.84 -11.01 -1.10
C PRO A 137 4.42 -9.74 -0.35
N ARG A 138 3.47 -9.83 0.60
CA ARG A 138 3.01 -8.67 1.38
C ARG A 138 4.05 -8.20 2.38
N VAL A 139 4.74 -9.15 3.02
CA VAL A 139 5.81 -8.85 3.98
C VAL A 139 7.03 -8.27 3.26
N LEU A 140 7.44 -8.89 2.16
CA LEU A 140 8.59 -8.45 1.41
C LEU A 140 8.34 -7.12 0.69
N SER A 141 7.16 -6.89 0.09
CA SER A 141 6.86 -5.62 -0.59
C SER A 141 6.86 -4.43 0.38
N GLY A 142 6.39 -4.61 1.62
CA GLY A 142 6.47 -3.57 2.64
C GLY A 142 7.92 -3.24 3.03
N ALA A 143 8.75 -4.26 3.19
CA ALA A 143 10.17 -4.09 3.50
C ALA A 143 10.96 -3.46 2.35
N ASP A 144 10.72 -3.88 1.10
CA ASP A 144 11.40 -3.34 -0.08
C ASP A 144 11.00 -1.88 -0.35
N GLN A 145 9.71 -1.54 -0.21
CA GLN A 145 9.26 -0.14 -0.33
C GLN A 145 9.89 0.76 0.73
N ALA A 146 10.04 0.28 1.96
CA ALA A 146 10.73 1.03 3.00
C ALA A 146 12.23 1.20 2.67
N LEU A 147 12.88 0.18 2.12
CA LEU A 147 14.27 0.25 1.69
C LEU A 147 14.44 1.25 0.54
N ASP A 148 13.58 1.22 -0.47
CA ASP A 148 13.59 2.17 -1.59
C ASP A 148 13.42 3.63 -1.12
N LEU A 149 12.50 3.86 -0.18
CA LEU A 149 12.31 5.17 0.44
C LEU A 149 13.56 5.62 1.20
N PHE A 150 14.21 4.72 1.93
CA PHE A 150 15.44 5.03 2.67
C PHE A 150 16.59 5.38 1.72
N LEU A 151 16.78 4.61 0.65
CA LEU A 151 17.79 4.87 -0.39
C LEU A 151 17.52 6.19 -1.12
N ALA A 152 16.26 6.48 -1.47
CA ALA A 152 15.87 7.74 -2.07
C ALA A 152 16.09 8.94 -1.13
N GLY A 153 15.93 8.72 0.19
CA GLY A 153 16.28 9.70 1.21
C GLY A 153 17.78 9.99 1.27
N GLN A 154 18.62 8.95 1.21
CA GLN A 154 20.08 9.11 1.18
C GLN A 154 20.55 9.88 -0.07
N ASP A 155 20.00 9.59 -1.25
CA ASP A 155 20.34 10.32 -2.48
C ASP A 155 19.97 11.81 -2.39
N ARG A 156 18.86 12.15 -1.73
CA ARG A 156 18.49 13.54 -1.47
C ARG A 156 19.40 14.24 -0.48
N ASP A 157 19.81 13.55 0.57
CA ASP A 157 20.74 14.07 1.57
C ASP A 157 22.11 14.38 0.94
N LEU A 158 22.59 13.49 0.06
CA LEU A 158 23.81 13.71 -0.73
C LEU A 158 23.72 14.95 -1.65
N ARG A 159 22.52 15.27 -2.12
CA ARG A 159 22.23 16.47 -2.94
C ARG A 159 21.97 17.73 -2.09
N GLY A 160 22.05 17.63 -0.76
CA GLY A 160 21.85 18.74 0.17
C GLY A 160 20.38 19.01 0.56
N ASP A 161 19.43 18.21 0.07
CA ASP A 161 18.01 18.31 0.42
C ASP A 161 17.69 17.49 1.69
N LYS A 162 18.10 18.04 2.84
CA LYS A 162 17.94 17.39 4.15
C LYS A 162 16.47 17.18 4.53
N VAL A 163 15.60 18.11 4.16
CA VAL A 163 14.16 18.08 4.49
C VAL A 163 13.45 17.00 3.67
N GLY A 164 13.76 16.90 2.37
CA GLY A 164 13.24 15.80 1.53
C GLY A 164 13.79 14.44 1.94
N ALA A 165 15.02 14.38 2.43
CA ALA A 165 15.61 13.15 2.98
C ALA A 165 14.88 12.67 4.25
N ASP A 166 14.54 13.59 5.16
CA ASP A 166 13.84 13.27 6.40
C ASP A 166 12.39 12.82 6.17
N ASP A 167 11.64 13.44 5.25
CA ASP A 167 10.29 13.00 4.87
C ASP A 167 10.29 11.54 4.34
N LEU A 168 11.28 11.19 3.51
CA LEU A 168 11.41 9.83 2.98
C LEU A 168 11.79 8.81 4.06
N ARG A 169 12.63 9.19 5.03
CA ARG A 169 12.97 8.34 6.20
C ARG A 169 11.75 8.09 7.08
N VAL A 170 10.93 9.11 7.34
CA VAL A 170 9.69 8.96 8.13
C VAL A 170 8.72 8.02 7.44
N ARG A 171 8.52 8.14 6.12
CA ARG A 171 7.66 7.23 5.35
C ARG A 171 8.19 5.80 5.36
N ALA A 172 9.51 5.59 5.25
CA ALA A 172 10.12 4.27 5.36
C ALA A 172 9.85 3.63 6.73
N MET A 173 9.94 4.41 7.82
CA MET A 173 9.64 3.92 9.18
C MET A 173 8.16 3.56 9.38
N GLN A 174 7.24 4.28 8.73
CA GLN A 174 5.82 3.94 8.73
C GLN A 174 5.55 2.60 8.01
N HIS A 175 6.19 2.38 6.86
CA HIS A 175 6.06 1.12 6.10
C HIS A 175 6.60 -0.11 6.86
N LEU A 176 7.59 0.07 7.74
CA LEU A 176 8.14 -0.99 8.60
C LEU A 176 7.30 -1.26 9.85
N GLY A 177 6.21 -0.53 10.08
CA GLY A 177 5.37 -0.70 11.28
C GLY A 177 6.07 -0.29 12.58
N LEU A 178 7.28 0.27 12.50
CA LEU A 178 8.05 0.82 13.63
C LEU A 178 7.35 2.04 14.25
N LEU A 179 6.30 2.56 13.60
CA LEU A 179 5.47 3.67 14.05
C LEU A 179 3.99 3.28 14.28
N GLY A 180 3.60 2.00 14.30
CA GLY A 180 2.26 1.57 14.76
C GLY A 180 1.78 0.20 14.27
N GLY A 181 1.38 -0.68 15.19
CA GLY A 181 0.86 -2.02 14.88
C GLY A 181 -0.37 -2.42 15.70
N SER A 182 -1.37 -3.05 15.05
CA SER A 182 -1.85 -4.41 15.33
C SER A 182 -3.29 -4.68 14.83
N THR A 183 -3.47 -5.88 14.31
CA THR A 183 -4.62 -6.48 13.60
C THR A 183 -5.64 -7.16 14.53
N GLY A 184 -6.95 -7.19 14.20
CA GLY A 184 -7.86 -8.23 14.74
C GLY A 184 -9.40 -8.04 14.72
N ARG A 185 -10.05 -8.49 13.65
CA ARG A 185 -11.31 -9.31 13.49
C ARG A 185 -12.65 -9.03 14.26
N ALA A 186 -13.63 -8.57 13.47
CA ALA A 186 -15.04 -9.01 13.23
C ALA A 186 -16.01 -9.42 14.37
N ASP A 187 -17.11 -8.66 14.55
CA ASP A 187 -18.50 -9.00 14.17
C ASP A 187 -19.55 -8.16 14.95
N ASP A 188 -20.10 -7.06 14.37
CA ASP A 188 -21.44 -6.51 14.69
C ASP A 188 -21.85 -5.34 13.74
N PRO A 189 -23.08 -5.28 13.16
CA PRO A 189 -23.45 -4.31 12.11
C PRO A 189 -24.00 -2.95 12.59
N ALA A 190 -23.89 -2.61 13.89
CA ALA A 190 -24.38 -1.33 14.45
C ALA A 190 -23.31 -0.22 14.63
N ARG A 191 -22.12 -0.39 14.03
CA ARG A 191 -20.97 0.53 14.15
C ARG A 191 -20.60 1.21 12.82
N LEU A 192 -21.57 1.77 12.12
CA LEU A 192 -21.42 2.41 10.80
C LEU A 192 -20.56 3.70 10.76
N LEU A 193 -19.85 4.07 11.83
CA LEU A 193 -18.79 5.08 11.84
C LEU A 193 -17.64 4.62 12.77
N PRO A 194 -16.36 4.68 12.34
CA PRO A 194 -15.24 4.08 13.07
C PRO A 194 -14.88 4.91 14.31
N SER A 195 -15.23 4.39 15.49
CA SER A 195 -14.63 4.80 16.76
C SER A 195 -13.77 3.64 17.29
N ASN A 196 -12.58 3.46 16.69
CA ASN A 196 -11.52 2.61 17.23
C ASN A 196 -10.35 3.49 17.65
N ALA A 197 -10.09 3.54 18.96
CA ALA A 197 -9.04 4.33 19.61
C ALA A 197 -7.60 3.79 19.39
N THR A 198 -7.37 2.97 18.36
CA THR A 198 -6.08 2.29 18.08
C THR A 198 -5.56 2.50 16.66
N THR A 199 -6.30 3.21 15.81
CA THR A 199 -5.82 3.75 14.53
C THR A 199 -5.28 5.16 14.74
N GLY A 200 -4.07 5.43 14.22
CA GLY A 200 -3.57 6.80 14.17
C GLY A 200 -4.59 7.72 13.50
N PRO A 201 -4.81 8.94 13.99
CA PRO A 201 -5.93 9.77 13.55
C PRO A 201 -5.92 10.03 12.03
N GLU A 202 -4.76 10.01 11.38
CA GLU A 202 -4.64 10.18 9.93
C GLU A 202 -5.23 9.03 9.08
N SER A 203 -5.10 7.77 9.50
CA SER A 203 -5.64 6.64 8.73
C SER A 203 -7.17 6.65 8.75
N VAL A 204 -7.75 7.03 9.90
CA VAL A 204 -9.19 7.27 10.05
C VAL A 204 -9.62 8.37 9.08
N MET A 205 -8.87 9.48 8.99
CA MET A 205 -9.21 10.56 8.07
C MET A 205 -9.05 10.16 6.59
N ALA A 206 -8.10 9.30 6.24
CA ALA A 206 -7.92 8.81 4.87
C ALA A 206 -9.08 7.90 4.44
N GLU A 207 -9.52 7.03 5.35
CA GLU A 207 -10.68 6.16 5.13
C GLU A 207 -11.96 6.99 4.96
N VAL A 208 -12.21 7.94 5.87
CA VAL A 208 -13.37 8.85 5.82
C VAL A 208 -13.39 9.63 4.49
N ARG A 209 -12.25 10.20 4.06
CA ARG A 209 -12.10 10.85 2.76
C ARG A 209 -12.49 9.94 1.59
N SER A 210 -12.06 8.68 1.63
CA SER A 210 -12.35 7.72 0.56
C SER A 210 -13.85 7.40 0.46
N THR A 211 -14.57 7.45 1.58
CA THR A 211 -16.00 7.13 1.65
C THR A 211 -16.91 8.29 1.27
N ALA A 212 -16.43 9.54 1.35
CA ALA A 212 -17.22 10.74 1.12
C ALA A 212 -18.02 10.70 -0.20
N ARG A 213 -17.35 10.43 -1.34
CA ARG A 213 -17.98 10.37 -2.67
C ARG A 213 -18.95 9.21 -2.87
N ARG A 214 -18.84 8.16 -2.04
CA ARG A 214 -19.72 6.97 -2.10
C ARG A 214 -20.89 7.07 -1.13
N SER A 215 -20.89 8.07 -0.25
CA SER A 215 -21.91 8.26 0.77
C SER A 215 -23.07 9.11 0.25
N ALA A 216 -24.30 8.81 0.68
CA ALA A 216 -25.47 9.63 0.38
C ALA A 216 -25.59 10.87 1.30
N LEU A 217 -24.45 11.41 1.77
CA LEU A 217 -24.40 12.54 2.68
C LEU A 217 -24.65 13.87 1.95
N THR A 218 -25.20 14.85 2.67
CA THR A 218 -25.40 16.22 2.19
C THR A 218 -24.54 17.20 2.97
N ALA A 219 -24.27 18.38 2.41
CA ALA A 219 -23.51 19.43 3.10
C ALA A 219 -24.15 19.84 4.44
N ASP A 220 -25.48 19.90 4.51
CA ASP A 220 -26.19 20.20 5.76
C ASP A 220 -25.95 19.14 6.83
N ARG A 221 -25.92 17.86 6.45
CA ARG A 221 -25.65 16.76 7.39
C ARG A 221 -24.20 16.77 7.89
N VAL A 222 -23.25 17.14 7.02
CA VAL A 222 -21.84 17.31 7.41
C VAL A 222 -21.67 18.53 8.33
N ARG A 223 -22.43 19.62 8.10
CA ARG A 223 -22.48 20.77 9.01
C ARG A 223 -23.02 20.39 10.39
N GLU A 224 -24.11 19.61 10.45
CA GLU A 224 -24.64 19.10 11.72
C GLU A 224 -23.62 18.21 12.46
N LEU A 225 -22.90 17.36 11.73
CA LEU A 225 -21.85 16.50 12.28
C LEU A 225 -20.70 17.33 12.88
N PHE A 226 -20.35 18.45 12.25
CA PHE A 226 -19.36 19.38 12.78
C PHE A 226 -19.89 20.17 14.00
N ALA A 227 -21.15 20.61 13.94
CA ALA A 227 -21.80 21.41 14.98
C ALA A 227 -22.06 20.62 16.28
N ASP A 228 -22.24 19.30 16.20
CA ASP A 228 -22.33 18.40 17.36
C ASP A 228 -21.12 18.53 18.29
N GLY A 229 -19.98 18.95 17.77
CA GLY A 229 -18.93 19.54 18.58
C GLY A 229 -18.13 18.53 19.41
N ALA A 230 -18.21 17.23 19.14
CA ALA A 230 -17.22 16.27 19.62
C ALA A 230 -15.92 16.39 18.79
N ASP A 231 -14.75 16.30 19.44
CA ASP A 231 -13.45 16.54 18.80
C ASP A 231 -13.21 15.62 17.58
N ASP A 232 -13.59 14.36 17.70
CA ASP A 232 -13.49 13.35 16.64
C ASP A 232 -14.44 13.63 15.46
N ARG A 233 -15.67 14.07 15.74
CA ARG A 233 -16.70 14.35 14.72
C ARG A 233 -16.40 15.59 13.89
N ARG A 234 -15.82 16.63 14.51
CA ARG A 234 -15.39 17.84 13.79
C ARG A 234 -14.32 17.54 12.76
N ILE A 235 -13.31 16.76 13.15
CA ILE A 235 -12.22 16.36 12.25
C ILE A 235 -12.74 15.42 11.15
N GLN A 236 -13.64 14.47 11.48
CA GLN A 236 -14.29 13.62 10.49
C GLN A 236 -15.11 14.41 9.47
N ALA A 237 -15.85 15.43 9.92
CA ALA A 237 -16.57 16.33 9.03
C ALA A 237 -15.60 17.02 8.05
N LEU A 238 -14.49 17.58 8.54
CA LEU A 238 -13.45 18.18 7.68
C LEU A 238 -12.83 17.16 6.70
N ALA A 239 -12.69 15.90 7.10
CA ALA A 239 -12.22 14.82 6.21
C ALA A 239 -13.26 14.46 5.13
N LEU A 240 -14.56 14.46 5.45
CA LEU A 240 -15.62 14.28 4.44
C LEU A 240 -15.57 15.41 3.39
N MET A 241 -15.40 16.65 3.83
CA MET A 241 -15.27 17.83 2.95
C MET A 241 -14.04 17.75 2.03
N GLN A 242 -12.94 17.14 2.51
CA GLN A 242 -11.74 16.89 1.69
C GLN A 242 -11.98 15.81 0.62
N GLY A 243 -12.77 14.78 0.94
CA GLY A 243 -13.07 13.68 0.01
C GLY A 243 -14.03 14.10 -1.11
N ASP A 244 -15.00 14.94 -0.77
CA ASP A 244 -15.93 15.55 -1.70
C ASP A 244 -16.17 17.04 -1.39
N PRO A 245 -15.60 17.97 -2.19
CA PRO A 245 -15.80 19.41 -2.01
C PRO A 245 -17.26 19.86 -2.05
N ALA A 246 -18.18 19.10 -2.64
CA ALA A 246 -19.61 19.43 -2.66
C ALA A 246 -20.27 19.31 -1.27
N LEU A 247 -19.66 18.57 -0.34
CA LEU A 247 -20.12 18.42 1.04
C LEU A 247 -19.61 19.54 1.96
N ALA A 248 -18.77 20.44 1.45
CA ALA A 248 -18.11 21.43 2.27
C ALA A 248 -19.01 22.60 2.66
N ASP A 249 -18.88 22.97 3.93
CA ASP A 249 -19.49 24.16 4.49
C ASP A 249 -18.40 25.16 4.86
N LEU A 250 -18.32 26.29 4.15
CA LEU A 250 -17.26 27.26 4.35
C LEU A 250 -17.25 27.82 5.78
N THR A 251 -18.42 28.03 6.39
CA THR A 251 -18.52 28.55 7.76
C THR A 251 -17.84 27.61 8.75
N SER A 252 -18.10 26.30 8.64
CA SER A 252 -17.46 25.28 9.47
C SER A 252 -15.94 25.21 9.26
N VAL A 253 -15.49 25.34 8.00
CA VAL A 253 -14.05 25.35 7.66
C VAL A 253 -13.35 26.59 8.24
N LEU A 254 -13.96 27.77 8.14
CA LEU A 254 -13.41 29.01 8.70
C LEU A 254 -13.33 28.93 10.23
N GLU A 255 -14.39 28.43 10.89
CA GLU A 255 -14.40 28.22 12.33
C GLU A 255 -13.25 27.32 12.79
N ALA A 256 -13.01 26.21 12.08
CA ALA A 256 -11.91 25.29 12.39
C ALA A 256 -10.50 25.86 12.09
N ILE A 257 -10.37 26.90 11.26
CA ILE A 257 -9.09 27.59 11.00
C ILE A 257 -8.83 28.64 12.08
N GLU A 258 -9.85 29.44 12.40
CA GLU A 258 -9.77 30.58 13.33
C GLU A 258 -9.75 30.14 14.79
N HIS A 259 -10.61 29.19 15.14
CA HIS A 259 -10.82 28.69 16.51
C HIS A 259 -10.63 27.16 16.59
N PRO A 260 -9.44 26.64 16.21
CA PRO A 260 -9.17 25.20 16.28
C PRO A 260 -9.09 24.72 17.73
N ARG A 261 -9.57 23.51 18.00
CA ARG A 261 -9.37 22.84 19.30
C ARG A 261 -8.03 22.12 19.38
N SER A 262 -7.45 21.77 18.24
CA SER A 262 -6.13 21.17 18.15
C SER A 262 -5.39 21.58 16.87
N GLY A 263 -4.06 21.45 16.86
CA GLY A 263 -3.27 21.65 15.65
C GLY A 263 -3.65 20.67 14.53
N PHE A 264 -4.07 19.46 14.90
CA PHE A 264 -4.51 18.44 13.95
C PHE A 264 -5.83 18.82 13.25
N GLU A 265 -6.79 19.37 14.00
CA GLU A 265 -8.03 19.93 13.43
C GLU A 265 -7.72 21.10 12.48
N GLN A 266 -6.86 22.03 12.91
CA GLN A 266 -6.49 23.18 12.09
C GLN A 266 -5.81 22.76 10.77
N TYR A 267 -4.97 21.72 10.81
CA TYR A 267 -4.33 21.16 9.61
C TYR A 267 -5.36 20.59 8.63
N HIS A 268 -6.33 19.81 9.10
CA HIS A 268 -7.38 19.27 8.25
C HIS A 268 -8.36 20.32 7.74
N ALA A 269 -8.60 21.39 8.50
CA ALA A 269 -9.39 22.54 8.05
C ALA A 269 -8.70 23.26 6.87
N LEU A 270 -7.39 23.47 6.95
CA LEU A 270 -6.60 24.03 5.85
C LEU A 270 -6.59 23.10 4.62
N LEU A 271 -6.55 21.78 4.80
CA LEU A 271 -6.65 20.83 3.67
C LEU A 271 -8.02 20.89 2.99
N ALA A 272 -9.10 20.96 3.78
CA ALA A 272 -10.45 21.13 3.26
C ALA A 272 -10.56 22.46 2.49
N ALA A 273 -10.09 23.57 3.08
CA ALA A 273 -10.06 24.89 2.46
C ALA A 273 -9.32 24.91 1.11
N ARG A 274 -8.18 24.22 1.01
CA ARG A 274 -7.43 24.11 -0.23
C ARG A 274 -8.23 23.41 -1.34
N GLY A 275 -9.01 22.39 -1.00
CA GLY A 275 -9.90 21.70 -1.94
C GLY A 275 -11.02 22.59 -2.49
N LEU A 276 -11.41 23.62 -1.74
CA LEU A 276 -12.49 24.54 -2.10
C LEU A 276 -12.07 25.69 -3.01
N LEU A 277 -10.77 25.97 -3.14
CA LEU A 277 -10.28 27.17 -3.82
C LEU A 277 -10.82 27.36 -5.23
N SER A 278 -11.02 26.29 -6.00
CA SER A 278 -11.54 26.37 -7.37
C SER A 278 -13.06 26.55 -7.45
N TRP A 279 -13.77 26.47 -6.33
CA TRP A 279 -15.24 26.48 -6.24
C TRP A 279 -15.79 27.72 -5.53
N LEU A 280 -14.93 28.49 -4.85
CA LEU A 280 -15.35 29.62 -4.02
C LEU A 280 -15.59 30.90 -4.85
N PRO A 281 -16.74 31.57 -4.65
CA PRO A 281 -16.96 32.94 -5.15
C PRO A 281 -15.95 33.93 -4.56
N ALA A 282 -15.65 35.01 -5.29
CA ALA A 282 -14.63 35.99 -4.89
C ALA A 282 -14.80 36.54 -3.45
N ALA A 283 -16.04 36.83 -3.03
CA ALA A 283 -16.33 37.32 -1.68
C ALA A 283 -16.08 36.26 -0.58
N GLN A 284 -16.24 34.97 -0.91
CA GLN A 284 -15.97 33.87 0.01
C GLN A 284 -14.47 33.52 0.05
N ALA A 285 -13.81 33.59 -1.10
CA ALA A 285 -12.37 33.46 -1.24
C ALA A 285 -11.62 34.56 -0.44
N GLN A 286 -12.15 35.78 -0.42
CA GLN A 286 -11.63 36.87 0.42
C GLN A 286 -11.70 36.53 1.91
N ARG A 287 -12.87 36.08 2.39
CA ARG A 287 -13.04 35.66 3.80
C ARG A 287 -12.07 34.56 4.21
N LEU A 288 -11.87 33.57 3.34
CA LEU A 288 -10.88 32.51 3.58
C LEU A 288 -9.45 33.06 3.65
N ARG A 289 -9.09 33.99 2.76
CA ARG A 289 -7.78 34.64 2.79
C ARG A 289 -7.55 35.37 4.12
N ASP A 290 -8.53 36.17 4.54
CA ASP A 290 -8.42 36.99 5.75
C ASP A 290 -8.27 36.10 7.01
N ALA A 291 -9.04 35.01 7.10
CA ALA A 291 -8.95 34.04 8.19
C ALA A 291 -7.58 33.35 8.25
N VAL A 292 -7.07 32.88 7.11
CA VAL A 292 -5.77 32.18 7.02
C VAL A 292 -4.61 33.14 7.30
N ALA A 293 -4.63 34.34 6.72
CA ALA A 293 -3.60 35.36 6.93
C ALA A 293 -3.58 35.83 8.38
N GLY A 294 -4.76 36.05 8.98
CA GLY A 294 -4.88 36.44 10.39
C GLY A 294 -4.24 35.43 11.33
N ARG A 295 -4.42 34.12 11.08
CA ARG A 295 -3.80 33.07 11.90
C ARG A 295 -2.31 32.88 11.66
N LEU A 296 -1.75 33.27 10.51
CA LEU A 296 -0.30 33.26 10.30
C LEU A 296 0.43 34.37 11.05
N VAL A 297 -0.22 35.52 11.26
CA VAL A 297 0.37 36.69 11.93
C VAL A 297 0.09 36.69 13.44
N ALA A 298 -0.94 35.98 13.89
CA ALA A 298 -1.31 35.91 15.30
C ALA A 298 -0.20 35.27 16.16
N PRO A 299 0.11 35.80 17.37
CA PRO A 299 1.14 35.25 18.26
C PRO A 299 0.88 33.79 18.67
N ASP A 300 -0.39 33.48 18.97
CA ASP A 300 -0.85 32.11 19.30
C ASP A 300 -1.45 31.42 18.05
N GLY A 301 -0.94 31.80 16.89
CA GLY A 301 -1.41 31.44 15.56
C GLY A 301 -0.89 30.10 15.04
N ILE A 302 -0.70 30.04 13.72
CA ILE A 302 -0.05 28.93 13.05
C ILE A 302 1.47 29.06 13.24
N PRO A 303 2.15 28.07 13.84
CA PRO A 303 3.59 28.17 14.07
C PRO A 303 4.39 28.26 12.77
N TYR A 304 5.37 29.16 12.73
CA TYR A 304 6.27 29.33 11.59
C TYR A 304 7.08 28.05 11.31
N GLY A 305 7.23 27.70 10.03
CA GLY A 305 7.96 26.50 9.60
C GLY A 305 7.22 25.17 9.85
N SER A 306 5.96 25.21 10.25
CA SER A 306 5.13 24.00 10.41
C SER A 306 4.42 23.62 9.12
N ASP A 307 3.97 22.36 9.02
CA ASP A 307 3.17 21.90 7.86
C ASP A 307 1.90 22.75 7.66
N ARG A 308 1.36 23.28 8.76
CA ARG A 308 0.23 24.21 8.76
C ARG A 308 0.58 25.56 8.15
N SER A 309 1.76 26.12 8.45
CA SER A 309 2.18 27.41 7.86
C SER A 309 2.44 27.26 6.37
N TRP A 310 3.08 26.16 5.95
CA TRP A 310 3.28 25.86 4.54
C TRP A 310 1.95 25.74 3.77
N LEU A 311 0.97 25.04 4.35
CA LEU A 311 -0.34 24.88 3.72
C LEU A 311 -1.12 26.20 3.65
N ALA A 312 -1.04 27.02 4.70
CA ALA A 312 -1.62 28.35 4.76
C ALA A 312 -1.02 29.29 3.68
N GLU A 313 0.31 29.37 3.57
CA GLU A 313 0.99 30.15 2.53
C GLU A 313 0.61 29.71 1.12
N LYS A 314 0.46 28.40 0.91
CA LYS A 314 0.02 27.84 -0.37
C LYS A 314 -1.42 28.19 -0.73
N ILE A 315 -2.29 28.31 0.27
CA ILE A 315 -3.67 28.79 0.09
C ILE A 315 -3.65 30.28 -0.29
N LEU A 316 -2.89 31.10 0.43
CA LEU A 316 -2.80 32.55 0.19
C LEU A 316 -2.25 32.86 -1.22
N SER A 317 -1.16 32.21 -1.64
CA SER A 317 -0.58 32.44 -2.97
C SER A 317 -1.53 32.08 -4.13
N ARG A 318 -2.40 31.08 -3.93
CA ARG A 318 -3.44 30.72 -4.92
C ARG A 318 -4.60 31.72 -4.95
N LEU A 319 -4.89 32.35 -3.82
CA LEU A 319 -5.92 33.37 -3.72
C LEU A 319 -5.43 34.73 -4.25
N GLU A 320 -4.14 35.04 -4.18
CA GLU A 320 -3.56 36.29 -4.71
C GLU A 320 -3.49 36.36 -6.25
N SER A 321 -3.55 35.22 -6.94
CA SER A 321 -3.55 35.18 -8.40
C SER A 321 -4.94 35.60 -8.93
N PRO A 322 -5.08 36.74 -9.64
CA PRO A 322 -6.35 37.08 -10.29
C PRO A 322 -6.60 36.10 -11.43
N ALA A 323 -7.87 35.72 -11.63
CA ALA A 323 -8.32 34.92 -12.77
C ALA A 323 -7.78 35.49 -14.10
N PRO A 324 -7.53 34.66 -15.13
CA PRO A 324 -7.11 35.16 -16.44
C PRO A 324 -8.15 36.16 -16.95
N LEU A 325 -7.70 37.38 -17.26
CA LEU A 325 -8.55 38.39 -17.91
C LEU A 325 -9.13 37.79 -19.20
N PRO A 326 -10.42 38.02 -19.53
CA PRO A 326 -10.96 37.62 -20.83
C PRO A 326 -10.14 38.30 -21.95
N PRO A 327 -10.03 37.67 -23.13
CA PRO A 327 -9.23 38.21 -24.23
C PRO A 327 -9.74 39.62 -24.57
N GLN A 328 -8.84 40.60 -24.50
CA GLN A 328 -9.12 41.95 -24.94
C GLN A 328 -9.56 41.89 -26.40
N VAL A 329 -10.76 42.39 -26.68
CA VAL A 329 -11.24 42.60 -28.05
C VAL A 329 -10.32 43.64 -28.68
N THR A 330 -9.42 43.18 -29.55
CA THR A 330 -8.60 44.05 -30.39
C THR A 330 -9.52 44.80 -31.35
N LEU A 331 -9.76 46.09 -31.09
CA LEU A 331 -10.42 46.96 -32.07
C LEU A 331 -9.47 47.15 -33.28
N PRO A 332 -10.00 47.23 -34.53
CA PRO A 332 -9.17 47.38 -35.71
C PRO A 332 -8.43 48.73 -35.68
N GLN A 333 -7.09 48.70 -35.75
CA GLN A 333 -6.30 49.90 -35.99
C GLN A 333 -6.64 50.45 -37.38
N GLN A 334 -7.06 51.72 -37.42
CA GLN A 334 -7.23 52.47 -38.66
C GLN A 334 -5.87 52.76 -39.30
N SER A 335 -5.72 52.34 -40.55
CA SER A 335 -4.56 52.52 -41.40
C SER A 335 -4.41 53.98 -41.85
N GLY A 336 -3.26 54.60 -41.58
CA GLY A 336 -2.78 55.84 -42.20
C GLY A 336 -1.49 55.60 -43.00
N PRO A 337 -1.18 56.39 -44.06
CA PRO A 337 -0.43 55.91 -45.21
C PRO A 337 1.10 55.90 -45.04
N VAL A 338 1.70 54.93 -45.72
CA VAL A 338 3.15 54.62 -45.81
C VAL A 338 3.85 55.65 -46.71
N GLY A 339 4.97 56.21 -46.23
CA GLY A 339 5.97 56.93 -47.03
C GLY A 339 7.09 55.99 -47.50
N PRO A 340 7.75 56.24 -48.66
CA PRO A 340 8.63 55.27 -49.31
C PRO A 340 10.08 55.34 -48.80
N PRO A 341 10.87 54.24 -48.86
CA PRO A 341 12.30 54.29 -48.60
C PRO A 341 13.10 54.48 -49.91
N ALA A 342 14.15 55.30 -49.83
CA ALA A 342 15.07 55.59 -50.92
C ALA A 342 16.27 54.61 -50.93
N GLY A 343 16.54 54.02 -52.11
CA GLY A 343 17.85 53.94 -52.79
C GLY A 343 19.05 53.21 -52.15
N GLN A 344 19.38 52.01 -52.69
CA GLN A 344 20.59 51.64 -53.48
C GLN A 344 21.97 52.21 -53.03
N SER A 345 23.12 51.51 -53.00
CA SER A 345 23.67 50.47 -53.89
C SER A 345 25.11 50.04 -53.51
N ALA A 346 25.51 48.85 -54.00
CA ALA A 346 26.84 48.45 -54.54
C ALA A 346 27.99 47.89 -53.63
N GLY A 347 28.27 46.58 -53.80
CA GLY A 347 29.44 46.09 -54.57
C GLY A 347 30.77 45.73 -53.85
N PRO A 348 31.35 44.51 -54.02
CA PRO A 348 32.52 43.96 -53.27
C PRO A 348 33.85 43.99 -54.09
N PRO A 349 35.01 43.37 -53.68
CA PRO A 349 35.21 41.90 -53.76
C PRO A 349 36.16 41.23 -52.71
N GLU A 350 35.91 39.92 -52.50
CA GLU A 350 36.85 38.76 -52.46
C GLU A 350 38.35 38.95 -52.15
N THR A 351 38.89 38.19 -51.18
CA THR A 351 40.16 37.42 -51.30
C THR A 351 40.49 36.51 -50.10
N ASP A 352 40.89 35.29 -50.47
CA ASP A 352 41.89 34.38 -49.88
C ASP A 352 41.69 33.59 -48.56
N ARG A 353 41.59 32.26 -48.76
CA ARG A 353 42.04 31.20 -47.83
C ARG A 353 43.57 31.07 -47.92
N PRO A 354 44.20 30.46 -46.89
CA PRO A 354 44.91 29.23 -47.23
C PRO A 354 44.71 28.09 -46.23
N GLU A 355 44.70 26.88 -46.80
CA GLU A 355 44.98 25.62 -46.12
C GLU A 355 46.40 25.58 -45.54
N ARG A 356 46.58 24.96 -44.37
CA ARG A 356 47.73 24.09 -44.04
C ARG A 356 47.37 23.05 -42.98
N GLN A 357 47.12 21.84 -43.47
CA GLN A 357 47.74 20.54 -43.15
C GLN A 357 48.15 20.11 -41.71
N PRO A 358 48.23 18.78 -41.49
CA PRO A 358 48.03 18.13 -40.20
C PRO A 358 49.33 17.81 -39.45
N GLY A 359 49.18 17.50 -38.15
CA GLY A 359 50.15 16.82 -37.31
C GLY A 359 49.44 15.82 -36.42
#